data_AF-A0A6I6WPM5-F1
#
_entry.id   AF-A0A6I6WPM5-F1
#
_cell.length_a   1.000
_cell.length_b   1.000
_cell.length_c   1.000
_cell.angle_alpha   90.00
_cell.angle_beta   90.00
_cell.angle_gamma   90.00
#
_symmetry.space_group_name_H-M   'P 1'
#
loop_
_entity.id
_entity.type
_entity.pdbx_description
1 polymer ?
#
loop_
_entity_poly.entity_id
_entity_poly.type
_entity_poly.pdbx_seq_one_letter_code
_entity_poly.pdbx_strand_id
1 'polypeptide(L)' 'MTAPSPHEAAVARANEILAGYALSPEGWRRSPGETVQRVLCDLLHWSADTQRDFAAALDRARDGYARESEGPAPADG' A
#
# COMPACT_ATOMS: atom_id res chain seq x y z
N MET A 1 -3.91 1.04 25.09
CA MET A 1 -3.89 1.74 23.80
C MET A 1 -2.58 1.41 23.12
N THR A 2 -2.63 0.60 22.06
CA THR A 2 -1.45 0.23 21.28
C THR A 2 -1.01 1.45 20.47
N ALA A 3 0.28 1.78 20.47
CA ALA A 3 0.80 2.87 19.67
C ALA A 3 0.59 2.58 18.17
N PRO A 4 0.21 3.58 17.37
CA PRO A 4 0.00 3.38 15.94
C PRO A 4 1.27 2.87 15.30
N SER A 5 1.12 1.93 14.38
CA SER A 5 2.23 1.43 13.58
C SER A 5 2.88 2.58 12.79
N PRO A 6 4.18 2.47 12.44
CA PRO A 6 4.85 3.46 11.59
C PRO A 6 4.09 3.74 10.29
N HIS A 7 3.37 2.73 9.78
CA HIS A 7 2.49 2.83 8.61
C HIS A 7 1.25 3.71 8.88
N GLU A 8 0.51 3.45 9.96
CA GLU A 8 -0.66 4.26 10.33
C GLU A 8 -0.29 5.71 10.58
N ALA A 9 0.87 5.96 11.21
CA ALA A 9 1.39 7.31 11.40
C ALA A 9 1.75 8.01 10.08
N ALA A 10 2.22 7.27 9.07
CA ALA A 10 2.50 7.82 7.74
C ALA A 10 1.21 8.15 6.98
N VAL A 11 0.21 7.26 7.02
CA VAL A 11 -1.11 7.47 6.41
C VAL A 11 -1.83 8.66 7.05
N ALA A 12 -1.78 8.80 8.37
CA ALA A 12 -2.38 9.93 9.08
C ALA A 12 -1.76 11.28 8.66
N ARG A 13 -0.42 11.34 8.56
CA ARG A 13 0.27 12.55 8.07
C ARG A 13 -0.07 12.89 6.63
N ALA A 14 -0.16 11.89 5.74
CA ALA A 14 -0.55 12.11 4.36
C ALA A 14 -1.97 12.67 4.27
N ASN A 15 -2.91 12.12 5.04
CA ASN A 15 -4.29 12.62 5.11
C ASN A 15 -4.38 14.04 5.66
N GLU A 16 -3.59 14.40 6.68
CA GLU A 16 -3.51 15.77 7.20
C GLU A 16 -2.98 16.76 6.15
N ILE A 17 -1.91 16.39 5.43
CA ILE A 17 -1.35 17.23 4.36
C ILE A 17 -2.36 17.42 3.24
N LEU A 18 -3.04 16.34 2.84
CA LEU A 18 -4.09 16.39 1.82
C LEU A 18 -5.27 17.24 2.28
N ALA A 19 -5.72 17.12 3.54
CA ALA A 19 -6.79 17.95 4.08
C ALA A 19 -6.41 19.44 4.13
N GLY A 20 -5.16 19.76 4.46
CA GLY A 20 -4.66 21.14 4.53
C GLY A 20 -4.43 21.80 3.17
N TYR A 21 -3.99 21.04 2.17
CA TYR A 21 -3.64 21.58 0.84
C TYR A 21 -4.74 21.41 -0.21
N ALA A 22 -5.54 20.34 -0.16
CA ALA A 22 -6.55 20.06 -1.19
C ALA A 22 -7.84 20.86 -1.02
N LEU A 23 -8.11 21.45 0.17
CA LEU A 23 -9.38 22.11 0.48
C LEU A 23 -9.28 23.62 0.75
N SER A 24 -8.11 24.24 0.64
CA SER A 24 -7.96 25.70 0.79
C SER A 24 -7.62 26.40 -0.54
N PRO A 25 -8.41 27.41 -0.97
CA PRO A 25 -8.10 28.27 -2.12
C PRO A 25 -6.75 29.01 -2.01
N GLU A 26 -6.19 29.18 -0.81
CA GLU A 26 -4.84 29.73 -0.59
C GLU A 26 -3.74 28.71 -0.91
N GLY A 27 -3.95 27.41 -0.65
CA GLY A 27 -2.98 26.33 -0.89
C GLY A 27 -2.73 26.09 -2.38
N TRP A 28 -3.79 26.19 -3.20
CA TRP A 28 -3.71 26.13 -4.66
C TRP A 28 -2.95 27.31 -5.28
N ARG A 29 -2.98 28.50 -4.65
CA ARG A 29 -2.37 29.73 -5.20
C ARG A 29 -0.86 29.81 -5.01
N ARG A 30 -0.25 29.07 -4.07
CA ARG A 30 1.17 29.22 -3.73
C ARG A 30 2.14 28.18 -4.31
N SER A 31 1.70 26.99 -4.72
CA SER A 31 2.56 26.02 -5.43
C SER A 31 1.75 24.89 -6.08
N PRO A 32 1.10 25.14 -7.24
CA PRO A 32 0.22 24.15 -7.86
C PRO A 32 0.98 22.96 -8.46
N GLY A 33 2.16 23.20 -9.04
CA GLY A 33 2.90 22.17 -9.78
C GLY A 33 3.65 21.20 -8.86
N GLU A 34 4.46 21.72 -7.94
CA GLU A 34 5.34 20.91 -7.10
C GLU A 34 4.57 20.11 -6.05
N THR A 35 3.48 20.67 -5.51
CA THR A 35 2.61 20.00 -4.53
C THR A 35 1.83 18.87 -5.18
N VAL A 36 1.23 19.10 -6.35
CA VAL A 36 0.50 18.05 -7.09
C VAL A 36 1.47 16.97 -7.58
N GLN A 37 2.65 17.35 -8.06
CA GLN A 37 3.67 16.39 -8.47
C GLN A 37 4.13 15.50 -7.30
N ARG A 38 4.34 16.06 -6.11
CA ARG A 38 4.64 15.27 -4.90
C ARG A 38 3.52 14.31 -4.54
N VAL A 39 2.27 14.76 -4.53
CA VAL A 39 1.10 13.90 -4.26
C VAL A 39 1.00 12.76 -5.29
N LEU A 40 1.18 13.07 -6.58
CA LEU A 40 1.18 12.05 -7.63
C LEU A 40 2.34 11.06 -7.48
N CYS A 41 3.54 11.53 -7.13
CA CYS A 41 4.67 10.66 -6.82
C CYS A 41 4.36 9.74 -5.62
N ASP A 42 3.79 10.27 -4.54
CA ASP A 42 3.46 9.48 -3.34
C ASP A 42 2.40 8.42 -3.67
N LEU A 43 1.39 8.76 -4.48
CA LEU A 43 0.37 7.82 -4.95
C LEU A 43 0.96 6.71 -5.84
N LEU A 44 1.92 7.04 -6.72
CA LEU A 44 2.61 6.07 -7.55
C LEU A 44 3.45 5.11 -6.70
N HIS A 45 4.17 5.61 -5.69
CA HIS A 45 4.91 4.75 -4.76
C HIS A 45 3.97 3.82 -4.00
N TRP A 46 2.86 4.35 -3.48
CA TRP A 46 1.86 3.55 -2.78
C TRP A 46 1.27 2.44 -3.67
N SER A 47 0.99 2.76 -4.94
CA SER A 47 0.50 1.77 -5.90
C SER A 47 1.53 0.68 -6.15
N ALA A 48 2.82 1.04 -6.32
CA ALA A 48 3.90 0.09 -6.55
C ALA A 48 4.11 -0.85 -5.35
N ASP A 49 4.11 -0.32 -4.13
CA ASP A 49 4.22 -1.11 -2.90
C ASP A 49 3.03 -2.07 -2.75
N THR A 50 1.81 -1.58 -3.01
CA THR A 50 0.58 -2.41 -2.95
C THR A 50 0.61 -3.56 -3.96
N GLN A 51 1.08 -3.30 -5.19
CA GLN A 51 1.21 -4.33 -6.23
C GLN A 51 2.23 -5.41 -5.84
N ARG A 52 3.37 -5.01 -5.27
CA ARG A 52 4.39 -5.94 -4.78
C ARG A 52 3.84 -6.84 -3.68
N ASP A 53 3.14 -6.26 -2.71
CA ASP A 53 2.61 -7.00 -1.58
C ASP A 53 1.51 -7.98 -2.01
N PHE A 54 0.67 -7.58 -2.97
CA PHE A 54 -0.32 -8.46 -3.60
C PHE A 54 0.36 -9.62 -4.35
N ALA A 55 1.40 -9.36 -5.14
CA ALA A 55 2.14 -10.40 -5.84
C ALA A 55 2.74 -11.43 -4.86
N ALA A 56 3.34 -10.95 -3.77
CA ALA A 56 3.88 -11.83 -2.73
C ALA A 56 2.78 -12.66 -2.04
N ALA A 57 1.60 -12.08 -1.80
CA ALA A 57 0.46 -12.83 -1.26
C ALA A 57 -0.06 -13.89 -2.24
N LEU A 58 -0.11 -13.55 -3.53
CA LEU A 58 -0.54 -14.47 -4.58
C LEU A 58 0.41 -15.67 -4.74
N ASP A 59 1.73 -15.43 -4.68
CA ASP A 59 2.72 -16.51 -4.76
C ASP A 59 2.61 -17.45 -3.55
N ARG A 60 2.43 -16.91 -2.34
CA ARG A 60 2.18 -17.75 -1.15
C ARG A 60 0.90 -18.58 -1.28
N ALA A 61 -0.16 -18.02 -1.86
CA ALA A 61 -1.41 -18.75 -2.08
C ALA A 61 -1.23 -19.88 -3.11
N ARG A 62 -0.46 -19.64 -4.18
CA ARG A 62 -0.11 -20.66 -5.17
C ARG A 62 0.72 -21.79 -4.58
N ASP A 63 1.72 -21.46 -3.77
CA ASP A 63 2.54 -22.46 -3.07
C ASP A 63 1.69 -23.30 -2.11
N GLY A 64 0.76 -22.66 -1.39
CA GLY A 64 -0.21 -23.35 -0.54
C GLY A 64 -1.07 -24.32 -1.35
N TYR A 65 -1.65 -23.84 -2.45
CA TYR A 65 -2.48 -24.67 -3.33
C TYR A 65 -1.72 -25.86 -3.94
N ALA A 66 -0.47 -25.66 -4.37
CA ALA A 66 0.38 -26.72 -4.90
C ALA A 66 0.64 -27.80 -3.84
N ARG A 67 0.99 -27.39 -2.62
CA ARG A 67 1.19 -28.30 -1.48
C ARG A 67 -0.07 -29.06 -1.09
N GLU A 68 -1.22 -28.42 -1.14
CA GLU A 68 -2.52 -29.07 -0.88
C GLU A 68 -2.89 -30.06 -2.00
N SER A 69 -2.55 -29.71 -3.25
CA SER A 69 -2.85 -30.53 -4.44
C SER A 69 -1.93 -31.73 -4.61
N GLU A 70 -0.70 -31.67 -4.09
CA GLU A 70 0.25 -32.80 -4.13
C GLU A 70 -0.21 -33.97 -3.24
N GLY A 71 -1.02 -33.73 -2.20
CA GLY A 71 -1.58 -34.75 -1.31
C GLY A 71 -0.52 -35.62 -0.60
N PRO A 72 -0.86 -36.31 0.49
CA PRO A 72 0.05 -37.34 1.01
C PRO A 72 0.21 -38.43 -0.07
N ALA A 73 1.47 -38.82 -0.35
CA ALA A 73 1.77 -39.96 -1.22
C ALA A 73 0.90 -41.16 -0.82
N PRO A 74 0.40 -41.95 -1.78
CA PRO A 74 -0.38 -43.14 -1.46
C PRO A 74 0.41 -43.98 -0.46
N ALA A 75 -0.21 -44.28 0.68
CA ALA A 75 0.38 -45.19 1.66
C ALA A 75 0.61 -46.52 0.94
N ASP A 76 1.88 -46.85 0.69
CA ASP A 76 2.27 -48.12 0.11
C ASP A 76 1.69 -49.26 0.97
N GLY A 77 0.92 -50.14 0.31
CA GLY A 77 0.75 -51.57 0.57
C GLY A 77 0.33 -52.03 1.96
#